data_AF-A0A9X5YTP9-F1
#
_entry.id   AF-A0A9X5YTP9-F1
#
_cell.length_a   1.000
_cell.length_b   1.000
_cell.length_c   1.000
_cell.angle_alpha   90.00
_cell.angle_beta   90.00
_cell.angle_gamma   90.00
#
_symmetry.space_group_name_H-M   'P 1'
#
loop_
_entity.id
_entity.type
_entity.pdbx_description
1 polymer ?
#
loop_
_entity_poly.entity_id
_entity_poly.type
_entity_poly.pdbx_seq_one_letter_code
_entity_poly.pdbx_strand_id
1 'polypeptide(L)'
;MSYTQLTQDERYHIQYLSRHCTIAEIAKQLNRHKSTISREIKRYCIQGQQYSADKAQRQSRLTKQHQRKPYKLDSQLIQHIDTLIRRKLSPEQVCAYLHKHHGITLHHSTIYRYLRQDKSNGGTLWQHLRICSKPADAGMTVHNAD
;
A
#
# COMPACT_ATOMS: atom_id res chain seq x y z
N MET A 1 -5.65 -15.45 -16.00
CA MET A 1 -5.00 -15.93 -14.75
C MET A 1 -4.79 -14.76 -13.82
N SER A 2 -5.36 -14.80 -12.62
CA SER A 2 -5.07 -13.78 -11.59
C SER A 2 -3.66 -14.02 -11.03
N TYR A 3 -2.82 -13.00 -11.06
CA TYR A 3 -1.48 -13.08 -10.48
C TYR A 3 -1.59 -12.97 -8.95
N THR A 4 -1.49 -14.10 -8.27
CA THR A 4 -1.47 -14.16 -6.80
C THR A 4 -0.04 -14.17 -6.29
N GLN A 5 0.29 -13.20 -5.42
CA GLN A 5 1.58 -13.17 -4.75
C GLN A 5 1.66 -14.21 -3.63
N LEU A 6 2.85 -14.78 -3.41
CA LEU A 6 3.08 -15.68 -2.28
C LEU A 6 2.96 -14.94 -0.96
N THR A 7 2.17 -15.50 -0.04
CA THR A 7 1.98 -15.02 1.33
C THR A 7 3.25 -15.21 2.15
N GLN A 8 3.28 -14.60 3.35
CA GLN A 8 4.40 -14.79 4.27
C GLN A 8 4.48 -16.25 4.75
N ASP A 9 3.35 -16.88 5.04
CA ASP A 9 3.29 -18.27 5.50
C ASP A 9 3.77 -19.24 4.41
N GLU A 10 3.36 -19.02 3.16
CA GLU A 10 3.86 -19.79 2.02
C GLU A 10 5.38 -19.65 1.88
N ARG A 11 5.93 -18.45 2.12
CA ARG A 11 7.39 -18.23 2.09
C ARG A 11 8.10 -18.99 3.22
N TYR A 12 7.53 -19.06 4.42
CA TYR A 12 8.09 -19.87 5.51
C TYR A 12 8.06 -21.36 5.18
N HIS A 13 6.96 -21.86 4.58
CA HIS A 13 6.88 -23.24 4.11
C HIS A 13 7.93 -23.53 3.03
N ILE A 14 8.11 -22.64 2.06
CA ILE A 14 9.17 -22.79 1.04
C ILE A 14 10.56 -22.87 1.70
N GLN A 15 10.85 -22.03 2.70
CA GLN A 15 12.12 -22.06 3.41
C GLN A 15 12.38 -23.39 4.12
N TYR A 16 11.37 -23.94 4.80
CA TYR A 16 11.49 -25.24 5.44
C TYR A 16 11.66 -26.36 4.41
N LEU A 17 10.76 -26.44 3.43
CA LEU A 17 10.71 -27.54 2.46
C LEU A 17 11.87 -27.53 1.47
N SER A 18 12.44 -26.36 1.14
CA SER A 18 13.58 -26.26 0.22
C SER A 18 14.84 -27.02 0.68
N ARG A 19 14.89 -27.43 1.95
CA ARG A 19 15.98 -28.24 2.52
C ARG A 19 15.82 -29.73 2.27
N HIS A 20 14.60 -30.20 2.00
CA HIS A 20 14.26 -31.63 2.00
C HIS A 20 13.44 -32.07 0.79
N CYS A 21 12.87 -31.13 0.03
CA CYS A 21 11.95 -31.40 -1.06
C CYS A 21 12.39 -30.70 -2.34
N THR A 22 12.00 -31.29 -3.47
CA THR A 22 12.16 -30.72 -4.81
C THR A 22 11.14 -29.59 -5.05
N ILE A 23 11.45 -28.70 -6.00
CA ILE A 23 10.55 -27.60 -6.41
C ILE A 23 9.17 -28.14 -6.82
N ALA A 24 9.09 -29.33 -7.43
CA ALA A 24 7.84 -29.93 -7.86
C ALA A 24 6.96 -30.37 -6.69
N GLU A 25 7.56 -30.92 -5.63
CA GLU A 25 6.86 -31.33 -4.41
C GLU A 25 6.35 -30.12 -3.64
N ILE A 26 7.19 -29.09 -3.49
CA ILE A 26 6.80 -27.82 -2.84
C ILE A 26 5.62 -27.19 -3.59
N ALA A 27 5.67 -27.18 -4.92
CA ALA A 27 4.59 -26.67 -5.76
C ALA A 27 3.27 -27.41 -5.54
N LYS A 28 3.31 -28.75 -5.45
CA LYS A 28 2.13 -29.57 -5.15
C LYS A 28 1.59 -29.29 -3.74
N GLN A 29 2.45 -29.25 -2.72
CA GLN A 29 2.04 -29.03 -1.34
C GLN A 29 1.42 -27.66 -1.11
N LEU A 30 1.96 -26.61 -1.74
CA LEU A 30 1.43 -25.25 -1.64
C LEU A 30 0.29 -24.96 -2.64
N ASN A 31 -0.10 -25.94 -3.45
CA ASN A 31 -1.04 -25.77 -4.56
C ASN A 31 -0.68 -24.56 -5.45
N ARG A 32 0.62 -24.44 -5.78
CA ARG A 32 1.18 -23.37 -6.62
C ARG A 32 1.81 -23.94 -7.87
N HIS A 33 1.91 -23.12 -8.91
CA HIS A 33 2.62 -23.51 -10.12
C HIS A 33 4.13 -23.63 -9.87
N LYS A 34 4.76 -24.66 -10.45
CA LYS A 34 6.21 -24.94 -10.34
C LYS A 34 7.07 -23.71 -10.70
N SER A 35 6.67 -22.94 -11.72
CA SER A 35 7.40 -21.73 -12.13
C SER A 35 7.30 -20.59 -11.11
N THR A 36 6.26 -20.55 -10.26
CA THR A 36 6.16 -19.56 -9.18
C THR A 36 7.19 -19.87 -8.10
N ILE A 37 7.25 -21.13 -7.64
CA ILE A 37 8.22 -21.57 -6.64
C ILE A 37 9.65 -21.45 -7.15
N SER A 38 9.90 -21.85 -8.41
CA SER A 38 11.23 -21.73 -9.03
C SER A 38 11.70 -20.28 -9.11
N ARG A 39 10.85 -19.35 -9.58
CA ARG A 39 11.19 -17.93 -9.66
C ARG A 39 11.40 -17.30 -8.28
N GLU A 40 10.60 -17.69 -7.30
CA GLU A 40 10.72 -17.26 -5.92
C GLU A 40 12.07 -17.69 -5.32
N ILE A 41 12.41 -18.97 -5.39
CA ILE A 41 13.68 -19.49 -4.88
C ILE A 41 14.86 -18.86 -5.61
N LYS A 42 14.84 -18.82 -6.95
CA LYS A 42 15.92 -18.22 -7.77
C LYS A 42 16.17 -16.75 -7.42
N ARG A 43 15.13 -16.01 -7.01
CA ARG A 43 15.23 -14.59 -6.66
C ARG A 43 15.88 -14.37 -5.28
N TYR A 44 15.69 -15.29 -4.34
CA TYR A 44 16.11 -15.11 -2.94
C TYR A 44 17.12 -16.16 -2.44
N CYS A 45 17.61 -17.00 -3.33
CA CYS A 45 18.72 -17.92 -3.14
C CYS A 45 19.86 -17.45 -4.06
N ILE A 46 20.85 -16.75 -3.48
CA ILE A 46 22.07 -16.34 -4.17
C ILE A 46 23.13 -17.42 -3.92
N GLN A 47 23.94 -17.74 -4.94
CA GLN A 47 24.95 -18.80 -4.97
C GLN A 47 25.48 -19.24 -3.59
N GLY A 48 25.10 -20.46 -3.20
CA GLY A 48 25.56 -21.12 -1.97
C GLY A 48 24.75 -20.80 -0.69
N GLN A 49 23.77 -19.89 -0.75
CA GLN A 49 22.96 -19.51 0.42
C GLN A 49 21.60 -20.19 0.41
N GLN A 50 21.12 -20.60 1.59
CA GLN A 50 19.77 -21.13 1.74
C GLN A 50 18.72 -20.03 1.51
N TYR A 51 17.56 -20.41 0.98
CA TYR A 51 16.44 -19.49 0.79
C TYR A 51 16.00 -18.86 2.12
N SER A 52 15.77 -17.54 2.12
CA SER A 52 15.32 -16.79 3.30
C SER A 52 13.97 -16.12 3.04
N ALA A 53 12.94 -16.60 3.74
CA ALA A 53 11.59 -16.07 3.73
C ALA A 53 11.56 -14.61 4.20
N ASP A 54 12.35 -14.25 5.21
CA ASP A 54 12.39 -12.88 5.74
C ASP A 54 12.96 -11.89 4.72
N LYS A 55 14.03 -12.25 4.00
CA LYS A 55 14.57 -11.44 2.89
C LYS A 55 13.52 -11.28 1.80
N ALA A 56 12.85 -12.37 1.43
CA ALA A 56 11.83 -12.39 0.40
C ALA A 56 10.63 -11.49 0.74
N GLN A 57 10.13 -11.61 1.97
CA GLN A 57 9.01 -10.82 2.48
C GLN A 57 9.39 -9.34 2.63
N ARG A 58 10.59 -9.04 3.16
CA ARG A 58 11.09 -7.65 3.25
C ARG A 58 11.16 -7.00 1.87
N GLN A 59 11.74 -7.66 0.88
CA GLN A 59 11.83 -7.13 -0.48
C GLN A 59 10.45 -6.94 -1.13
N SER A 60 9.52 -7.87 -0.92
CA SER A 60 8.13 -7.74 -1.39
C SER A 60 7.46 -6.49 -0.80
N ARG A 61 7.61 -6.27 0.52
CA ARG A 61 7.10 -5.07 1.20
C ARG A 61 7.73 -3.79 0.68
N LEU A 62 9.06 -3.75 0.55
CA LEU A 62 9.77 -2.59 0.00
C LEU A 62 9.33 -2.29 -1.44
N THR A 63 9.18 -3.31 -2.28
CA THR A 63 8.71 -3.13 -3.66
C THR A 63 7.29 -2.54 -3.68
N LYS A 64 6.38 -3.04 -2.85
CA LYS A 64 5.04 -2.46 -2.71
C LYS A 64 5.07 -1.02 -2.22
N GLN A 65 5.95 -0.70 -1.26
CA GLN A 65 6.13 0.66 -0.77
C GLN A 65 6.69 1.59 -1.87
N HIS A 66 7.68 1.14 -2.63
CA HIS A 66 8.25 1.89 -3.74
C HIS A 66 7.29 2.04 -4.92
N GLN A 67 6.39 1.09 -5.18
CA GLN A 67 5.32 1.25 -6.16
C GLN A 67 4.26 2.24 -5.68
N ARG A 68 4.02 2.30 -4.38
CA ARG A 68 3.20 3.33 -3.73
C ARG A 68 3.97 4.65 -3.58
N LYS A 69 4.70 5.09 -4.63
CA LYS A 69 5.24 6.46 -4.61
C LYS A 69 4.04 7.40 -4.41
N PRO A 70 4.06 8.28 -3.39
CA PRO A 70 3.06 9.32 -3.31
C PRO A 70 3.09 10.07 -4.65
N TYR A 71 1.93 10.37 -5.20
CA TYR A 71 1.83 11.40 -6.22
C TYR A 71 2.59 12.59 -5.66
N LYS A 72 3.73 12.94 -6.26
CA LYS A 72 4.55 14.05 -5.76
C LYS A 72 3.71 15.30 -5.96
N LEU A 73 3.04 15.73 -4.90
CA LEU A 73 2.47 17.05 -4.85
C LEU A 73 3.67 17.99 -4.93
N ASP A 74 3.73 18.77 -6.00
CA ASP A 74 4.73 19.80 -6.13
C ASP A 74 4.63 20.81 -4.98
N SER A 75 5.74 21.45 -4.60
CA SER A 75 5.78 22.37 -3.47
C SER A 75 4.80 23.54 -3.65
N GLN A 76 4.65 24.04 -4.89
CA GLN A 76 3.67 25.08 -5.21
C GLN A 76 2.24 24.57 -5.06
N LEU A 77 1.97 23.33 -5.46
CA LEU A 77 0.64 22.72 -5.32
C LEU A 77 0.27 22.51 -3.84
N ILE A 78 1.23 22.11 -3.01
CA ILE A 78 1.04 22.00 -1.55
C ILE A 78 0.66 23.36 -0.96
N GLN A 79 1.37 24.44 -1.32
CA GLN A 79 1.04 25.78 -0.83
C GLN A 79 -0.38 26.22 -1.20
N HIS A 80 -0.85 25.91 -2.42
CA HIS A 80 -2.22 26.17 -2.82
C HIS A 80 -3.22 25.36 -1.98
N ILE A 81 -2.97 24.05 -1.81
CA ILE A 81 -3.82 23.18 -0.98
C ILE A 81 -3.90 23.71 0.45
N ASP A 82 -2.77 24.04 1.07
CA ASP A 82 -2.71 24.57 2.44
C ASP A 82 -3.51 25.85 2.60
N THR A 83 -3.34 26.79 1.67
CA THR A 83 -4.04 28.07 1.67
C THR A 83 -5.56 27.86 1.58
N LEU A 84 -6.00 26.98 0.69
CA LEU A 84 -7.42 26.72 0.47
C LEU A 84 -8.05 25.94 1.64
N ILE A 85 -7.35 24.96 2.20
CA ILE A 85 -7.81 24.24 3.39
C ILE A 85 -7.90 25.19 4.60
N ARG A 86 -6.92 26.08 4.81
CA ARG A 86 -6.98 27.09 5.89
C ARG A 86 -8.17 28.05 5.75
N ARG A 87 -8.57 28.34 4.50
CA ARG A 87 -9.80 29.08 4.15
C ARG A 87 -11.09 28.27 4.33
N LYS A 88 -11.03 27.08 4.94
CA LYS A 88 -12.15 26.20 5.27
C LYS A 88 -12.83 25.56 4.05
N LEU A 89 -12.13 25.44 2.92
CA LEU A 89 -12.63 24.65 1.78
C LEU A 89 -12.51 23.15 2.08
N SER A 90 -13.49 22.36 1.64
CA SER A 90 -13.39 20.90 1.66
C SER A 90 -12.41 20.40 0.59
N PRO A 91 -11.83 19.19 0.74
CA PRO A 91 -10.98 18.59 -0.29
C PRO A 91 -11.59 18.58 -1.70
N GLU A 92 -12.89 18.32 -1.82
CA GLU A 92 -13.62 18.37 -3.09
C GLU A 92 -13.66 19.80 -3.67
N GLN A 93 -13.89 20.80 -2.81
CA GLN A 93 -13.87 22.21 -3.22
C GLN A 93 -12.48 22.68 -3.62
N VAL A 94 -11.44 22.20 -2.94
CA VAL A 94 -10.04 22.47 -3.34
C VAL A 94 -9.77 21.89 -4.72
N CYS A 95 -10.19 20.65 -5.01
CA CYS A 95 -10.07 20.05 -6.34
C CYS A 95 -10.80 20.88 -7.41
N ALA A 96 -12.03 21.31 -7.14
CA ALA A 96 -12.79 22.15 -8.07
C ALA A 96 -12.11 23.51 -8.31
N TYR A 97 -11.56 24.13 -7.26
CA TYR A 97 -10.84 25.38 -7.36
C TYR A 97 -9.57 25.24 -8.21
N LEU A 98 -8.76 24.21 -7.95
CA LEU A 98 -7.53 23.92 -8.68
C LEU A 98 -7.78 23.65 -10.15
N HIS A 99 -8.86 22.91 -10.47
CA HIS A 99 -9.26 22.68 -11.85
C HIS A 99 -9.66 23.98 -12.54
N LYS A 100 -10.50 24.80 -11.90
CA LYS A 100 -11.03 26.05 -12.46
C LYS A 100 -9.98 27.14 -12.65
N HIS A 101 -9.08 27.33 -11.68
CA HIS A 101 -8.16 28.47 -11.65
C HIS A 101 -6.74 28.13 -12.11
N HIS A 102 -6.34 26.85 -12.06
CA HIS A 102 -4.99 26.43 -12.38
C HIS A 102 -4.93 25.31 -13.43
N GLY A 103 -6.07 24.79 -13.90
CA GLY A 103 -6.12 23.65 -14.83
C GLY A 103 -5.61 22.33 -14.23
N ILE A 104 -5.39 22.27 -12.92
CA ILE A 104 -4.83 21.11 -12.24
C ILE A 104 -5.96 20.16 -11.87
N THR A 105 -5.91 18.95 -12.42
CA THR A 105 -6.87 17.88 -12.09
C THR A 105 -6.28 16.98 -11.02
N LEU A 106 -6.96 16.92 -9.87
CA LEU A 106 -6.54 16.15 -8.71
C LEU A 106 -7.76 15.43 -8.12
N HIS A 107 -7.61 14.16 -7.74
CA HIS A 107 -8.66 13.47 -7.00
C HIS A 107 -8.62 13.86 -5.51
N HIS A 108 -9.77 14.17 -4.90
CA HIS A 108 -9.91 14.65 -3.51
C HIS A 108 -9.28 13.70 -2.48
N SER A 109 -9.26 12.38 -2.76
CA SER A 109 -8.56 11.40 -1.90
C SER A 109 -7.05 11.68 -1.75
N THR A 110 -6.42 12.37 -2.71
CA THR A 110 -5.02 12.80 -2.63
C THR A 110 -4.83 13.86 -1.56
N ILE A 111 -5.75 14.82 -1.47
CA ILE A 111 -5.76 15.85 -0.42
C ILE A 111 -6.04 15.20 0.94
N TYR A 112 -7.00 14.27 1.02
CA TYR A 112 -7.21 13.51 2.27
C TYR A 112 -5.97 12.73 2.72
N ARG A 113 -5.24 12.10 1.77
CA ARG A 113 -3.99 11.39 2.08
C ARG A 113 -2.92 12.37 2.57
N TYR A 114 -2.80 13.53 1.94
CA TYR A 114 -1.90 14.59 2.36
C TYR A 114 -2.23 15.09 3.78
N LEU A 115 -3.49 15.38 4.08
CA LEU A 115 -3.92 15.83 5.42
C LEU A 115 -3.69 14.77 6.51
N ARG A 116 -3.86 13.48 6.20
CA ARG A 116 -3.50 12.40 7.13
C ARG A 116 -2.00 12.34 7.40
N GLN A 117 -1.18 12.57 6.37
CA GLN A 117 0.27 12.61 6.52
C GLN A 117 0.73 13.83 7.34
N ASP A 118 0.15 15.01 7.08
CA ASP A 118 0.37 16.23 7.87
C ASP A 118 0.05 15.95 9.35
N LYS A 119 -1.12 15.37 9.64
CA LYS A 119 -1.52 14.97 10.99
C LYS A 119 -0.53 14.00 11.65
N SER A 120 -0.06 12.97 10.95
CA SER A 120 0.93 12.03 11.51
C SER A 120 2.29 12.68 11.78
N ASN A 121 2.60 13.75 11.05
CA ASN A 121 3.83 14.53 11.23
C ASN A 121 3.67 15.64 12.30
N GLY A 122 2.52 15.73 12.99
CA GLY A 122 2.25 16.73 14.03
C GLY A 122 1.63 18.04 13.51
N GLY A 123 1.24 18.10 12.23
CA GLY A 123 0.58 19.26 11.64
C GLY A 123 -0.88 19.45 12.06
N THR A 124 -1.39 20.65 11.83
CA THR A 124 -2.72 21.11 12.27
C THR A 124 -3.68 21.38 11.12
N LEU A 125 -3.29 21.11 9.86
CA LEU A 125 -4.06 21.52 8.69
C LEU A 125 -5.46 20.88 8.65
N TRP A 126 -5.56 19.64 9.12
CA TRP A 126 -6.82 18.89 9.23
C TRP A 126 -7.86 19.55 10.17
N GLN A 127 -7.44 20.39 11.12
CA GLN A 127 -8.33 21.12 12.02
C GLN A 127 -9.12 22.22 11.29
N HIS A 128 -8.68 22.60 10.09
CA HIS A 128 -9.38 23.57 9.27
C HIS A 128 -10.51 22.96 8.42
N LEU A 129 -10.67 21.63 8.42
CA LEU A 129 -11.81 20.99 7.79
C LEU A 129 -13.08 21.26 8.60
N ARG A 130 -14.09 21.84 7.95
CA ARG A 130 -15.38 22.20 8.58
C ARG A 130 -16.24 20.98 8.92
N ILE A 131 -15.97 19.86 8.25
CA ILE A 131 -16.63 18.56 8.47
C ILE A 131 -15.50 17.56 8.69
N CYS A 132 -15.37 17.04 9.91
CA CYS A 132 -14.54 15.87 10.18
C CYS A 132 -15.01 14.76 9.23
N SER A 133 -14.12 14.29 8.34
CA SER A 133 -14.41 13.16 7.46
C SER A 133 -14.98 12.02 8.30
N LYS A 134 -16.15 11.48 7.91
CA LYS A 134 -16.64 10.21 8.47
C LYS A 134 -15.47 9.20 8.50
N PRO A 135 -15.25 8.48 9.61
CA PRO A 135 -14.29 7.40 9.61
C PRO A 135 -14.72 6.38 8.54
N ALA A 136 -13.82 6.08 7.60
CA ALA A 136 -14.03 4.95 6.71
C ALA A 136 -13.87 3.67 7.53
N ASP A 137 -14.96 2.91 7.62
CA ASP A 137 -15.05 1.49 7.94
C ASP A 137 -14.48 1.04 9.30
N ALA A 138 -15.28 1.19 10.36
CA ALA A 138 -15.31 0.21 11.44
C ALA A 138 -16.29 -0.90 11.02
N GLY A 139 -15.77 -2.10 10.76
CA GLY A 139 -16.55 -3.25 10.32
C GLY A 139 -17.71 -3.54 11.26
N MET A 140 -18.93 -3.56 10.71
CA MET A 140 -20.09 -4.20 11.33
C MET A 140 -19.82 -5.72 11.39
N THR A 141 -19.35 -6.20 12.53
CA THR A 141 -19.60 -7.58 12.95
C THR A 141 -21.07 -7.67 13.35
N VAL A 142 -21.90 -8.19 12.45
CA VAL A 142 -23.25 -8.63 12.79
C VAL A 142 -23.12 -9.90 13.65
N HIS A 143 -23.36 -9.76 14.94
CA HIS A 143 -23.71 -10.90 15.78
C HIS A 143 -25.16 -11.25 15.45
N ASN A 144 -25.37 -12.31 14.67
CA ASN A 144 -26.65 -13.00 14.64
C ASN A 144 -26.63 -13.99 15.80
N ALA A 145 -27.48 -13.73 16.79
CA ALA A 145 -27.92 -14.72 17.74
C ALA A 145 -29.24 -15.27 17.22
N ASP A 146 -29.27 -16.57 16.97
CA ASP A 146 -30.44 -17.46 17.05
C ASP A 146 -29.93 -18.84 17.50
#